data_AF-A0A957F6K2-F1
#
_entry.id   AF-A0A957F6K2-F1
#
_cell.length_a   1.000
_cell.length_b   1.000
_cell.length_c   1.000
_cell.angle_alpha   90.00
_cell.angle_beta   90.00
_cell.angle_gamma   90.00
#
_symmetry.space_group_name_H-M   'P 1'
#
loop_
_entity.id
_entity.type
_entity.pdbx_description
1 polymer ?
#
loop_
_entity_poly.entity_id
_entity_poly.type
_entity_poly.pdbx_seq_one_letter_code
_entity_poly.pdbx_strand_id
1 'polypeptide(L)'
;MNRKVVMIGIAGDSAAGKTTLSKGIAQALGEDQVTAVCCDHYHRHNRQMRKELGVSALSPEGNYIDIMEQHFRLLREGQPILMPIYNHSTGDFDAPVYVKPTKYVIIEGLLPLHTRRMRLNFDVKVYLNPPEALRYAWKIKRDTTKRGYTREQVLASLEKRQDLSPRYIHPQRGHADMVVQFYPPEGAAEETGGHLNACLVLKPTVPHPDLSDVLAHGGNGSTPALQLELGRYEGKPADILRVDGSLTADKANELIQLIRNHLPPNSTLDINKLGRYQSGLEELTSYPLALTQLLIAYHMITAGEAIQNH
;
A
#
# COMPACT_ATOMS: atom_id res chain seq x y z
N MET A 1 20.00 -17.22 -11.35
CA MET A 1 20.15 -16.66 -9.99
C MET A 1 19.04 -17.24 -9.15
N ASN A 2 19.34 -17.91 -8.04
CA ASN A 2 18.30 -18.46 -7.14
C ASN A 2 17.53 -17.30 -6.50
N ARG A 3 16.38 -16.96 -7.10
CA ARG A 3 15.41 -16.02 -6.56
C ARG A 3 14.89 -16.63 -5.25
N LYS A 4 14.96 -15.89 -4.13
CA LYS A 4 14.55 -16.42 -2.79
C LYS A 4 13.54 -15.54 -2.05
N VAL A 5 13.40 -14.29 -2.47
CA VAL A 5 12.62 -13.26 -1.77
C VAL A 5 11.53 -12.75 -2.69
N VAL A 6 10.29 -12.68 -2.20
CA VAL A 6 9.19 -12.00 -2.90
C VAL A 6 9.18 -10.54 -2.47
N MET A 7 9.20 -9.63 -3.43
CA MET A 7 9.26 -8.19 -3.20
C MET A 7 7.96 -7.52 -3.68
N ILE A 8 7.33 -6.74 -2.82
CA ILE A 8 6.20 -5.89 -3.19
C ILE A 8 6.52 -4.41 -2.96
N GLY A 9 6.15 -3.58 -3.93
CA GLY A 9 6.28 -2.12 -3.84
C GLY A 9 4.92 -1.47 -3.66
N ILE A 10 4.73 -0.68 -2.60
CA ILE A 10 3.50 0.05 -2.31
C ILE A 10 3.78 1.56 -2.39
N ALA A 11 3.42 2.17 -3.52
CA ALA A 11 3.53 3.61 -3.77
C ALA A 11 2.25 4.36 -3.37
N GLY A 12 2.38 5.66 -3.16
CA GLY A 12 1.26 6.56 -2.95
C GLY A 12 1.68 7.78 -2.16
N ASP A 13 0.85 8.82 -2.16
CA ASP A 13 1.15 10.06 -1.45
C ASP A 13 1.12 9.86 0.09
N SER A 14 1.67 10.81 0.84
CA SER A 14 1.60 10.86 2.30
C SER A 14 0.15 10.68 2.76
N ALA A 15 -0.05 9.93 3.84
CA ALA A 15 -1.37 9.66 4.41
C ALA A 15 -2.34 8.97 3.43
N ALA A 16 -1.85 8.25 2.40
CA ALA A 16 -2.71 7.45 1.51
C ALA A 16 -3.19 6.12 2.12
N GLY A 17 -2.77 5.77 3.35
CA GLY A 17 -3.11 4.48 3.99
C GLY A 17 -2.08 3.36 3.81
N LYS A 18 -0.90 3.65 3.22
CA LYS A 18 0.14 2.64 2.91
C LYS A 18 0.53 1.80 4.13
N THR A 19 0.91 2.46 5.22
CA THR A 19 1.36 1.79 6.45
C THR A 19 0.27 0.92 7.07
N THR A 20 -1.00 1.30 6.94
CA THR A 20 -2.13 0.48 7.39
C THR A 20 -2.27 -0.77 6.53
N LEU A 21 -2.17 -0.60 5.20
CA LEU A 21 -2.23 -1.70 4.24
C LEU A 21 -1.09 -2.69 4.46
N SER A 22 0.16 -2.22 4.51
CA SER A 22 1.36 -3.05 4.66
C SER A 22 1.40 -3.78 6.00
N LYS A 23 1.01 -3.13 7.10
CA LYS A 23 0.96 -3.77 8.42
C LYS A 23 -0.05 -4.92 8.49
N GLY A 24 -1.27 -4.74 7.97
CA GLY A 24 -2.26 -5.81 7.99
C GLY A 24 -1.85 -7.01 7.12
N ILE A 25 -1.22 -6.76 5.97
CA ILE A 25 -0.62 -7.83 5.15
C ILE A 25 0.48 -8.56 5.92
N ALA A 26 1.39 -7.84 6.58
CA ALA A 26 2.46 -8.43 7.36
C ALA A 26 1.94 -9.30 8.51
N GLN A 27 0.92 -8.81 9.23
CA GLN A 27 0.26 -9.55 10.30
C GLN A 27 -0.42 -10.83 9.82
N ALA A 28 -1.09 -10.77 8.66
CA ALA A 28 -1.75 -11.92 8.08
C ALA A 28 -0.76 -12.98 7.54
N LEU A 29 0.39 -12.55 7.00
CA LEU A 29 1.44 -13.46 6.51
C LEU A 29 2.33 -14.03 7.62
N GLY A 30 2.32 -13.42 8.81
CA GLY A 30 3.26 -13.66 9.90
C GLY A 30 4.39 -12.62 9.90
N GLU A 31 4.49 -11.83 10.97
CA GLU A 31 5.43 -10.69 11.04
C GLU A 31 6.90 -11.14 10.93
N ASP A 32 7.24 -12.36 11.37
CA ASP A 32 8.56 -12.98 11.23
C ASP A 32 8.90 -13.35 9.78
N GLN A 33 7.89 -13.50 8.92
CA GLN A 33 8.06 -13.81 7.51
C GLN A 33 8.20 -12.55 6.65
N VAL A 34 7.95 -11.36 7.20
CA VAL A 34 7.84 -10.10 6.44
C VAL A 34 8.84 -9.05 6.91
N THR A 35 9.68 -8.59 5.98
CA THR A 35 10.55 -7.44 6.18
C THR A 35 9.88 -6.21 5.61
N ALA A 36 9.57 -5.21 6.45
CA ALA A 36 8.99 -3.95 6.01
C ALA A 36 10.07 -2.86 5.87
N VAL A 37 10.11 -2.18 4.73
CA VAL A 37 11.04 -1.07 4.43
C VAL A 37 10.23 0.16 4.05
N CYS A 38 10.47 1.28 4.74
CA CYS A 38 9.87 2.56 4.42
C CYS A 38 10.86 3.44 3.63
N CYS A 39 10.47 3.91 2.44
CA CYS A 39 11.31 4.81 1.64
C CYS A 39 11.55 6.18 2.31
N ASP A 40 10.70 6.59 3.26
CA ASP A 40 10.90 7.85 3.99
C ASP A 40 12.20 7.84 4.82
N HIS A 41 12.75 6.66 5.12
CA HIS A 41 14.06 6.52 5.75
C HIS A 41 15.23 6.99 4.87
N TYR A 42 15.02 7.08 3.56
CA TYR A 42 16.05 7.45 2.59
C TYR A 42 16.02 8.93 2.22
N HIS A 43 15.37 9.77 3.04
CA HIS A 43 15.48 11.22 2.88
C HIS A 43 16.94 11.66 2.93
N ARG A 44 17.32 12.56 2.02
CA ARG A 44 18.69 13.09 1.93
C ARG A 44 19.01 14.10 3.03
N HIS A 45 17.97 14.81 3.46
CA HIS A 45 18.07 15.95 4.36
C HIS A 45 17.04 15.81 5.47
N ASN A 46 17.38 16.24 6.68
CA ASN A 46 16.44 16.31 7.78
C ASN A 46 15.38 17.40 7.54
N ARG A 47 14.36 17.50 8.40
CA ARG A 47 13.24 18.42 8.22
C ARG A 47 13.68 19.88 8.15
N GLN A 48 14.64 20.29 8.98
CA GLN A 48 15.13 21.66 9.03
C GLN A 48 15.89 22.00 7.75
N MET A 49 16.85 21.17 7.34
CA MET A 49 17.62 21.36 6.13
C MET A 49 16.73 21.42 4.87
N ARG A 50 15.70 20.59 4.78
CA ARG A 50 14.72 20.67 3.67
C ARG A 50 14.03 22.03 3.59
N LYS A 51 13.73 22.65 4.73
CA LYS A 51 13.13 23.98 4.79
C LYS A 51 14.11 25.06 4.33
N GLU A 52 15.36 24.98 4.77
CA GLU A 52 16.42 25.94 4.44
C GLU A 52 16.81 25.88 2.95
N LEU A 53 16.90 24.67 2.39
CA LEU A 53 17.28 24.43 0.99
C LEU A 53 16.09 24.56 0.01
N GLY A 54 14.86 24.62 0.50
CA GLY A 54 13.67 24.59 -0.35
C GLY A 54 13.44 23.25 -1.06
N VAL A 55 14.06 22.16 -0.58
CA VAL A 55 13.95 20.82 -1.17
C VAL A 55 12.83 20.02 -0.51
N SER A 56 12.00 19.37 -1.32
CA SER A 56 10.88 18.57 -0.82
C SER A 56 11.23 17.09 -0.69
N ALA A 57 10.69 16.43 0.33
CA ALA A 57 10.73 14.98 0.46
C ALA A 57 9.99 14.23 -0.66
N LEU A 58 9.13 14.93 -1.42
CA LEU A 58 8.43 14.36 -2.58
C LEU A 58 9.30 14.35 -3.84
N SER A 59 10.34 15.19 -3.91
CA SER A 59 11.21 15.23 -5.08
C SER A 59 12.28 14.13 -5.00
N PRO A 60 12.70 13.58 -6.15
CA PRO A 60 13.82 12.64 -6.20
C PRO A 60 15.11 13.23 -5.63
N GLU A 61 15.36 14.53 -5.83
CA GLU A 61 16.52 15.25 -5.29
C GLU A 61 16.57 15.24 -3.74
N GLY A 62 15.41 15.24 -3.09
CA GLY A 62 15.30 15.16 -1.63
C GLY A 62 15.53 13.78 -1.04
N ASN A 63 15.84 12.77 -1.86
CA ASN A 63 15.98 11.38 -1.45
C ASN A 63 17.22 10.72 -2.07
N TYR A 64 17.81 9.75 -1.36
CA TYR A 64 18.90 8.92 -1.88
C TYR A 64 18.36 7.83 -2.83
N ILE A 65 17.96 8.21 -4.05
CA ILE A 65 17.37 7.32 -5.06
C ILE A 65 18.33 6.18 -5.44
N ASP A 66 19.60 6.50 -5.63
CA ASP A 66 20.68 5.57 -5.94
C ASP A 66 20.88 4.52 -4.84
N ILE A 67 20.84 4.93 -3.58
CA ILE A 67 20.93 4.01 -2.44
C ILE A 67 19.67 3.13 -2.35
N MET A 68 18.48 3.68 -2.62
CA MET A 68 17.27 2.86 -2.71
C MET A 68 17.36 1.81 -3.83
N GLU A 69 17.83 2.19 -5.03
CA GLU A 69 18.07 1.24 -6.13
C GLU A 69 19.02 0.11 -5.71
N GLN A 70 20.12 0.46 -5.04
CA GLN A 70 21.09 -0.53 -4.54
C GLN A 70 20.44 -1.45 -3.50
N HIS A 71 19.76 -0.90 -2.50
CA HIS A 71 19.17 -1.67 -1.41
C HIS A 71 18.04 -2.59 -1.90
N PHE A 72 17.21 -2.14 -2.85
CA PHE A 72 16.14 -2.99 -3.39
C PHE A 72 16.71 -4.19 -4.12
N ARG A 73 17.80 -4.01 -4.87
CA ARG A 73 18.54 -5.10 -5.51
C ARG A 73 19.15 -6.06 -4.49
N LEU A 74 19.81 -5.54 -3.46
CA LEU A 74 20.40 -6.38 -2.40
C LEU A 74 19.33 -7.23 -1.71
N LEU A 75 18.21 -6.62 -1.30
CA LEU A 75 17.10 -7.33 -0.69
C LEU A 75 16.52 -8.40 -1.63
N ARG A 76 16.38 -8.09 -2.93
CA ARG A 76 15.94 -9.05 -3.96
C ARG A 76 16.84 -10.29 -4.04
N GLU A 77 18.15 -10.08 -3.90
CA GLU A 77 19.20 -11.10 -3.94
C GLU A 77 19.35 -11.83 -2.58
N GLY A 78 18.50 -11.52 -1.60
CA GLY A 78 18.57 -12.12 -0.26
C GLY A 78 19.74 -11.58 0.59
N GLN A 79 20.33 -10.46 0.19
CA GLN A 79 21.45 -9.82 0.88
C GLN A 79 20.94 -8.80 1.92
N PRO A 80 21.62 -8.69 3.07
CA PRO A 80 21.28 -7.70 4.09
C PRO A 80 21.66 -6.29 3.65
N ILE A 81 21.02 -5.29 4.27
CA ILE A 81 21.31 -3.86 4.09
C ILE A 81 21.52 -3.18 5.44
N LEU A 82 22.24 -2.06 5.44
CA LEU A 82 22.29 -1.13 6.56
C LEU A 82 21.31 0.01 6.26
N MET A 83 20.08 -0.12 6.75
CA MET A 83 19.00 0.81 6.42
C MET A 83 19.12 2.08 7.27
N PRO A 84 19.13 3.29 6.67
CA PRO A 84 19.03 4.54 7.44
C PRO A 84 17.71 4.59 8.22
N ILE A 85 17.63 5.39 9.29
CA ILE A 85 16.38 5.61 10.01
C ILE A 85 16.07 7.10 10.04
N TYR A 86 14.95 7.48 9.43
CA TYR A 86 14.38 8.82 9.56
C TYR A 86 13.28 8.82 10.62
N ASN A 87 13.44 9.66 11.64
CA ASN A 87 12.52 9.79 12.76
C ASN A 87 11.49 10.88 12.47
N HIS A 88 10.22 10.50 12.33
CA HIS A 88 9.16 11.46 12.03
C HIS A 88 8.78 12.36 13.21
N SER A 89 9.12 12.00 14.44
CA SER A 89 8.84 12.81 15.63
C SER A 89 9.83 13.96 15.72
N THR A 90 11.13 13.65 15.74
CA THR A 90 12.20 14.67 15.77
C THR A 90 12.36 15.38 14.43
N GLY A 91 12.07 14.68 13.32
CA GLY A 91 12.35 15.17 11.98
C GLY A 91 13.81 15.04 11.58
N ASP A 92 14.58 14.20 12.27
CA ASP A 92 16.01 13.96 12.07
C ASP A 92 16.33 12.47 11.86
N PHE A 93 17.60 12.13 11.74
CA PHE A 93 18.08 10.77 11.52
C PHE A 93 18.53 10.10 12.82
N ASP A 94 18.09 8.87 13.03
CA ASP A 94 18.60 7.98 14.07
C ASP A 94 19.69 7.05 13.49
N ALA A 95 20.33 6.25 14.35
CA ALA A 95 21.31 5.27 13.94
C ALA A 95 20.70 4.27 12.93
N PRO A 96 21.46 3.86 11.89
CA PRO A 96 20.96 2.90 10.92
C PRO A 96 20.79 1.52 11.54
N VAL A 97 19.88 0.73 10.98
CA VAL A 97 19.57 -0.63 11.44
C VAL A 97 19.99 -1.67 10.41
N TYR A 98 20.56 -2.77 10.88
CA TYR A 98 20.90 -3.91 10.03
C TYR A 98 19.65 -4.74 9.72
N VAL A 99 19.30 -4.86 8.44
CA VAL A 99 18.09 -5.54 7.98
C VAL A 99 18.47 -6.70 7.08
N LYS A 100 18.08 -7.92 7.47
CA LYS A 100 18.17 -9.12 6.63
C LYS A 100 16.80 -9.38 6.00
N PRO A 101 16.70 -9.59 4.68
CA PRO A 101 15.43 -9.90 4.05
C PRO A 101 14.90 -11.26 4.51
N THR A 102 13.61 -11.31 4.79
CA THR A 102 12.82 -12.54 5.06
C THR A 102 12.21 -13.07 3.76
N LYS A 103 11.26 -14.02 3.85
CA LYS A 103 10.55 -14.58 2.69
C LYS A 103 9.87 -13.51 1.83
N TYR A 104 9.21 -12.57 2.50
CA TYR A 104 8.53 -11.44 1.86
C TYR A 104 9.17 -10.12 2.28
N VAL A 105 9.36 -9.21 1.33
CA VAL A 105 9.80 -7.84 1.58
C VAL A 105 8.73 -6.88 1.06
N ILE A 106 8.19 -6.05 1.95
CA ILE A 106 7.25 -4.98 1.61
C ILE A 106 8.02 -3.66 1.65
N ILE A 107 8.09 -2.98 0.50
CA ILE A 107 8.67 -1.66 0.40
C ILE A 107 7.57 -0.64 0.15
N GLU A 108 7.33 0.26 1.10
CA GLU A 108 6.33 1.31 0.97
C GLU A 108 6.94 2.71 1.00
N GLY A 109 6.29 3.67 0.35
CA GLY A 109 6.67 5.07 0.50
C GLY A 109 6.19 5.98 -0.62
N LEU A 110 6.83 7.14 -0.71
CA LEU A 110 6.52 8.14 -1.74
C LEU A 110 7.02 7.74 -3.11
N LEU A 111 8.23 7.18 -3.22
CA LEU A 111 8.94 6.97 -4.48
C LEU A 111 9.37 5.50 -4.78
N PRO A 112 8.76 4.43 -4.25
CA PRO A 112 9.28 3.07 -4.47
C PRO A 112 9.23 2.65 -5.93
N LEU A 113 8.34 3.21 -6.76
CA LEU A 113 8.20 2.86 -8.18
C LEU A 113 8.81 3.92 -9.12
N HIS A 114 9.58 4.87 -8.59
CA HIS A 114 10.02 6.06 -9.32
C HIS A 114 10.92 5.72 -10.54
N THR A 115 12.00 4.97 -10.33
CA THR A 115 12.90 4.60 -11.44
C THR A 115 12.62 3.21 -11.98
N ARG A 116 12.98 2.97 -13.25
CA ARG A 116 12.87 1.64 -13.86
C ARG A 116 13.68 0.59 -13.09
N ARG A 117 14.87 0.95 -12.61
CA ARG A 117 15.76 0.05 -11.87
C ARG A 117 15.13 -0.40 -10.56
N MET A 118 14.46 0.50 -9.82
CA MET A 118 13.70 0.14 -8.62
C MET A 118 12.57 -0.85 -8.97
N ARG A 119 11.78 -0.52 -10.00
CA ARG A 119 10.61 -1.33 -10.41
C ARG A 119 10.94 -2.76 -10.81
N LEU A 120 12.10 -3.01 -11.41
CA LEU A 120 12.53 -4.34 -11.84
C LEU A 120 12.74 -5.32 -10.67
N ASN A 121 12.83 -4.82 -9.43
CA ASN A 121 12.96 -5.67 -8.25
C ASN A 121 11.62 -6.18 -7.71
N PHE A 122 10.48 -5.60 -8.10
CA PHE A 122 9.19 -5.99 -7.52
C PHE A 122 8.52 -7.11 -8.31
N ASP A 123 8.04 -8.11 -7.57
CA ASP A 123 7.12 -9.14 -8.05
C ASP A 123 5.71 -8.56 -8.24
N VAL A 124 5.30 -7.66 -7.34
CA VAL A 124 3.98 -6.99 -7.35
C VAL A 124 4.14 -5.52 -7.03
N LYS A 125 3.42 -4.65 -7.74
CA LYS A 125 3.47 -3.18 -7.58
C LYS A 125 2.06 -2.65 -7.32
N VAL A 126 1.87 -2.00 -6.19
CA VAL A 126 0.59 -1.44 -5.75
C VAL A 126 0.71 0.07 -5.66
N TYR A 127 -0.31 0.80 -6.07
CA TYR A 127 -0.41 2.24 -5.87
C TYR A 127 -1.69 2.60 -5.12
N LEU A 128 -1.57 3.31 -3.99
CA LEU A 128 -2.72 3.84 -3.26
C LEU A 128 -3.10 5.23 -3.78
N ASN A 129 -4.34 5.38 -4.23
CA ASN A 129 -4.90 6.59 -4.83
C ASN A 129 -6.23 7.03 -4.17
N PRO A 130 -6.29 7.23 -2.84
CA PRO A 130 -7.49 7.79 -2.22
C PRO A 130 -7.72 9.24 -2.69
N PRO A 131 -8.98 9.73 -2.70
CA PRO A 131 -9.28 11.12 -2.99
C PRO A 131 -8.52 12.09 -2.07
N GLU A 132 -8.15 13.27 -2.59
CA GLU A 132 -7.37 14.26 -1.82
C GLU A 132 -8.06 14.67 -0.52
N ALA A 133 -9.38 14.89 -0.55
CA ALA A 133 -10.16 15.25 0.64
C ALA A 133 -10.02 14.22 1.77
N LEU A 134 -10.18 12.93 1.45
CA LEU A 134 -10.01 11.83 2.40
C LEU A 134 -8.57 11.79 2.95
N ARG A 135 -7.60 11.95 2.06
CA ARG A 135 -6.18 11.95 2.40
C ARG A 135 -5.80 13.12 3.32
N TYR A 136 -6.42 14.28 3.11
CA TYR A 136 -6.24 15.47 3.96
C TYR A 136 -6.86 15.24 5.34
N ALA A 137 -8.07 14.67 5.40
CA ALA A 137 -8.71 14.31 6.65
C ALA A 137 -7.84 13.35 7.48
N TRP A 138 -7.32 12.28 6.85
CA TRP A 138 -6.39 11.35 7.49
C TRP A 138 -5.08 12.00 7.93
N LYS A 139 -4.51 12.89 7.11
CA LYS A 139 -3.27 13.59 7.45
C LYS A 139 -3.46 14.52 8.64
N ILE A 140 -4.54 15.31 8.66
CA ILE A 140 -4.87 16.19 9.78
C ILE A 140 -5.02 15.35 11.04
N LYS A 141 -5.91 14.35 11.03
CA LYS A 141 -6.15 13.48 12.19
C LYS A 141 -4.85 12.87 12.72
N ARG A 142 -4.00 12.31 11.84
CA ARG A 142 -2.74 11.67 12.25
C ARG A 142 -1.71 12.66 12.78
N ASP A 143 -1.47 13.75 12.07
CA ASP A 143 -0.35 14.66 12.38
C ASP A 143 -0.68 15.52 13.63
N THR A 144 -1.96 15.84 13.89
CA THR A 144 -2.38 16.53 15.12
C THR A 144 -2.38 15.61 16.34
N THR A 145 -2.74 14.33 16.19
CA THR A 145 -2.80 13.39 17.33
C THR A 145 -1.47 12.72 17.66
N LYS A 146 -0.68 12.31 16.64
CA LYS A 146 0.53 11.50 16.84
C LYS A 146 1.83 12.27 16.74
N ARG A 147 1.81 13.49 16.18
CA ARG A 147 3.03 14.25 15.86
C ARG A 147 3.03 15.68 16.42
N GLY A 148 2.00 16.06 17.16
CA GLY A 148 1.93 17.36 17.86
C GLY A 148 1.79 18.59 16.95
N TYR A 149 1.37 18.43 15.69
CA TYR A 149 1.16 19.56 14.79
C TYR A 149 -0.17 20.26 15.01
N THR A 150 -0.25 21.55 14.71
CA THR A 150 -1.53 22.25 14.58
C THR A 150 -2.17 21.98 13.22
N ARG A 151 -3.49 22.17 13.12
CA ARG A 151 -4.23 21.97 11.85
C ARG A 151 -3.70 22.90 10.76
N GLU A 152 -3.37 24.14 11.11
CA GLU A 152 -2.87 25.18 10.20
C GLU A 152 -1.51 24.79 9.62
N GLN A 153 -0.62 24.24 10.46
CA GLN A 153 0.68 23.73 10.01
C GLN A 153 0.53 22.58 9.01
N VAL A 154 -0.45 21.69 9.24
CA VAL A 154 -0.73 20.59 8.32
C VAL A 154 -1.26 21.12 6.98
N LEU A 155 -2.21 22.05 6.99
CA LEU A 155 -2.78 22.65 5.77
C LEU A 155 -1.73 23.40 4.96
N ALA A 156 -0.91 24.24 5.59
CA ALA A 156 0.19 24.93 4.92
C ALA A 156 1.21 23.96 4.32
N SER A 157 1.41 22.79 4.95
CA SER A 157 2.30 21.75 4.41
C SER A 157 1.72 21.04 3.19
N LEU A 158 0.39 20.98 3.06
CA LEU A 158 -0.32 20.37 1.94
C LEU A 158 -0.30 21.28 0.72
N GLU A 159 -0.60 22.56 0.92
CA GLU A 159 -0.58 23.58 -0.14
C GLU A 159 0.79 23.64 -0.84
N LYS A 160 1.89 23.64 -0.08
CA LYS A 160 3.26 23.62 -0.62
C LYS A 160 3.61 22.39 -1.47
N ARG A 161 2.77 21.35 -1.45
CA ARG A 161 3.01 20.07 -2.14
C ARG A 161 2.11 19.88 -3.35
N GLN A 162 1.15 20.76 -3.59
CA GLN A 162 0.12 20.60 -4.60
C GLN A 162 0.69 20.40 -6.01
N ASP A 163 1.82 21.05 -6.33
CA ASP A 163 2.48 20.89 -7.63
C ASP A 163 3.46 19.70 -7.69
N LEU A 164 3.95 19.24 -6.53
CA LEU A 164 4.99 18.21 -6.45
C LEU A 164 4.41 16.80 -6.54
N SER A 165 3.24 16.56 -5.94
CA SER A 165 2.58 15.25 -6.00
C SER A 165 2.23 14.82 -7.43
N PRO A 166 1.60 15.67 -8.26
CA PRO A 166 1.36 15.37 -9.68
C PRO A 166 2.65 15.13 -10.48
N ARG A 167 3.74 15.81 -10.12
CA ARG A 167 5.01 15.70 -10.84
C ARG A 167 5.79 14.44 -10.53
N TYR A 168 5.85 14.02 -9.27
CA TYR A 168 6.76 12.96 -8.82
C TYR A 168 6.05 11.73 -8.26
N ILE A 169 4.86 11.88 -7.67
CA ILE A 169 4.15 10.79 -7.02
C ILE A 169 3.15 10.13 -7.97
N HIS A 170 2.23 10.92 -8.54
CA HIS A 170 1.12 10.41 -9.36
C HIS A 170 1.55 9.56 -10.57
N PRO A 171 2.64 9.88 -11.30
CA PRO A 171 3.04 9.09 -12.46
C PRO A 171 3.36 7.62 -12.14
N GLN A 172 3.72 7.31 -10.88
CA GLN A 172 4.02 5.95 -10.46
C GLN A 172 2.81 5.00 -10.57
N ARG A 173 1.57 5.52 -10.55
CA ARG A 173 0.36 4.70 -10.73
C ARG A 173 0.32 4.02 -12.10
N GLY A 174 0.92 4.62 -13.12
CA GLY A 174 1.03 4.04 -14.47
C GLY A 174 1.92 2.78 -14.51
N HIS A 175 2.75 2.59 -13.48
CA HIS A 175 3.66 1.45 -13.33
C HIS A 175 3.17 0.39 -12.34
N ALA A 176 2.09 0.64 -11.62
CA ALA A 176 1.52 -0.33 -10.69
C ALA A 176 0.74 -1.42 -11.43
N ASP A 177 0.75 -2.63 -10.89
CA ASP A 177 -0.07 -3.77 -11.32
C ASP A 177 -1.49 -3.66 -10.72
N MET A 178 -1.59 -3.09 -9.52
CA MET A 178 -2.87 -2.79 -8.86
C MET A 178 -2.92 -1.32 -8.44
N VAL A 179 -4.03 -0.64 -8.73
CA VAL A 179 -4.32 0.69 -8.16
C VAL A 179 -5.50 0.56 -7.22
N VAL A 180 -5.32 0.96 -5.97
CA VAL A 180 -6.34 0.84 -4.92
C VAL A 180 -6.78 2.23 -4.50
N GLN A 181 -8.09 2.45 -4.53
CA GLN A 181 -8.71 3.69 -4.12
C GLN A 181 -9.79 3.39 -3.08
N PHE A 182 -9.53 3.78 -1.83
CA PHE A 182 -10.57 3.86 -0.80
C PHE A 182 -11.32 5.18 -0.94
N TYR A 183 -12.65 5.17 -0.83
CA TYR A 183 -13.47 6.37 -0.99
C TYR A 183 -14.77 6.30 -0.16
N PRO A 184 -15.30 7.44 0.28
CA PRO A 184 -16.56 7.47 1.03
C PRO A 184 -17.74 6.97 0.18
N PRO A 185 -18.72 6.26 0.78
CA PRO A 185 -20.00 5.98 0.14
C PRO A 185 -20.75 7.24 -0.27
N GLU A 186 -21.65 7.10 -1.24
CA GLU A 186 -22.53 8.19 -1.64
C GLU A 186 -23.40 8.63 -0.46
N GLY A 187 -23.54 9.95 -0.26
CA GLY A 187 -24.24 10.52 0.89
C GLY A 187 -23.46 10.51 2.21
N ALA A 188 -22.26 9.92 2.27
CA ALA A 188 -21.43 9.81 3.47
C ALA A 188 -20.03 10.43 3.26
N ALA A 189 -19.95 11.66 2.73
CA ALA A 189 -18.69 12.32 2.36
C ALA A 189 -17.68 12.49 3.52
N GLU A 190 -18.17 12.53 4.76
CA GLU A 190 -17.36 12.63 5.99
C GLU A 190 -16.85 11.27 6.51
N GLU A 191 -17.23 10.15 5.88
CA GLU A 191 -16.73 8.83 6.22
C GLU A 191 -15.22 8.75 5.92
N THR A 192 -14.45 8.30 6.92
CA THR A 192 -12.98 8.23 6.84
C THR A 192 -12.41 6.97 7.50
N GLY A 193 -13.25 6.03 7.90
CA GLY A 193 -12.93 4.86 8.69
C GLY A 193 -13.39 3.57 8.03
N GLY A 194 -14.15 2.75 8.78
CA GLY A 194 -14.35 1.34 8.49
C GLY A 194 -15.24 1.07 7.27
N HIS A 195 -16.12 2.03 6.97
CA HIS A 195 -17.18 1.93 5.97
C HIS A 195 -16.84 2.60 4.64
N LEU A 196 -15.55 2.86 4.38
CA LEU A 196 -15.11 3.30 3.06
C LEU A 196 -15.30 2.19 2.03
N ASN A 197 -15.80 2.54 0.85
CA ASN A 197 -15.74 1.69 -0.32
C ASN A 197 -14.28 1.47 -0.75
N ALA A 198 -14.02 0.40 -1.50
CA ALA A 198 -12.75 0.21 -2.22
C ALA A 198 -13.00 0.01 -3.71
N CYS A 199 -12.20 0.66 -4.54
CA CYS A 199 -12.08 0.40 -5.98
C CYS A 199 -10.66 -0.07 -6.26
N LEU A 200 -10.53 -1.27 -6.81
CA LEU A 200 -9.27 -1.89 -7.18
C LEU A 200 -9.24 -2.03 -8.69
N VAL A 201 -8.32 -1.30 -9.32
CA VAL A 201 -7.99 -1.48 -10.73
C VAL A 201 -6.93 -2.58 -10.81
N LEU A 202 -7.31 -3.70 -11.42
CA LEU A 202 -6.51 -4.90 -11.61
C LEU A 202 -5.98 -4.89 -13.05
N LYS A 203 -4.68 -4.61 -13.23
CA LYS A 203 -4.08 -4.54 -14.56
C LYS A 203 -3.56 -5.90 -14.99
N PRO A 204 -3.64 -6.26 -16.28
CA PRO A 204 -3.20 -7.56 -16.79
C PRO A 204 -1.67 -7.72 -16.84
N THR A 205 -0.92 -6.97 -16.01
CA THR A 205 0.54 -7.08 -15.87
C THR A 205 0.95 -8.18 -14.88
N VAL A 206 0.01 -8.70 -14.09
CA VAL A 206 0.16 -9.88 -13.22
C VAL A 206 -1.09 -10.77 -13.33
N PRO A 207 -0.98 -12.10 -13.11
CA PRO A 207 -2.14 -12.97 -13.07
C PRO A 207 -2.97 -12.69 -11.81
N HIS A 208 -4.21 -12.22 -11.98
CA HIS A 208 -5.20 -12.05 -10.92
C HIS A 208 -5.95 -13.36 -10.66
N PRO A 209 -6.44 -13.59 -9.43
CA PRO A 209 -7.32 -14.73 -9.17
C PRO A 209 -8.58 -14.65 -10.05
N ASP A 210 -9.10 -15.80 -10.47
CA ASP A 210 -10.43 -15.87 -11.07
C ASP A 210 -11.47 -15.58 -9.97
N LEU A 211 -12.20 -14.46 -10.11
CA LEU A 211 -13.19 -14.01 -9.14
C LEU A 211 -14.62 -14.39 -9.55
N SER A 212 -14.81 -15.23 -10.57
CA SER A 212 -16.14 -15.58 -11.08
C SER A 212 -17.07 -16.17 -10.01
N ASP A 213 -16.53 -17.05 -9.17
CA ASP A 213 -17.24 -17.66 -8.04
C ASP A 213 -17.52 -16.63 -6.92
N VAL A 214 -16.53 -15.79 -6.61
CA VAL A 214 -16.67 -14.68 -5.64
C VAL A 214 -17.78 -13.72 -6.07
N LEU A 215 -17.87 -13.39 -7.36
CA LEU A 215 -18.90 -12.50 -7.90
C LEU A 215 -20.29 -13.11 -7.92
N ALA A 216 -20.40 -14.41 -8.21
CA ALA A 216 -21.68 -15.12 -8.12
C ALA A 216 -22.27 -15.04 -6.70
N HIS A 217 -21.41 -14.95 -5.69
CA HIS A 217 -21.80 -14.77 -4.30
C HIS A 217 -21.91 -13.28 -3.91
N GLY A 218 -21.29 -12.34 -4.61
CA GLY A 218 -21.30 -10.89 -4.32
C GLY A 218 -22.68 -10.20 -4.33
N GLY A 219 -23.72 -10.89 -4.81
CA GLY A 219 -25.12 -10.48 -4.74
C GLY A 219 -25.65 -9.95 -6.08
N ASN A 220 -26.91 -10.30 -6.40
CA ASN A 220 -27.63 -9.88 -7.61
C ASN A 220 -28.66 -8.76 -7.34
N GLY A 221 -28.52 -8.04 -6.22
CA GLY A 221 -29.44 -6.96 -5.80
C GLY A 221 -29.13 -5.61 -6.45
N SER A 222 -29.90 -4.56 -6.10
CA SER A 222 -29.68 -3.19 -6.60
C SER A 222 -28.37 -2.55 -6.15
N THR A 223 -27.73 -3.08 -5.09
CA THR A 223 -26.40 -2.70 -4.59
C THR A 223 -25.57 -3.95 -4.25
N PRO A 224 -24.87 -4.54 -5.23
CA PRO A 224 -23.98 -5.69 -5.00
C PRO A 224 -22.85 -5.35 -4.02
N ALA A 225 -22.49 -6.31 -3.16
CA ALA A 225 -21.35 -6.18 -2.24
C ALA A 225 -20.01 -6.13 -2.99
N LEU A 226 -19.92 -6.87 -4.09
CA LEU A 226 -18.78 -6.89 -5.01
C LEU A 226 -19.28 -6.72 -6.44
N GLN A 227 -18.57 -5.89 -7.21
CA GLN A 227 -18.81 -5.71 -8.64
C GLN A 227 -17.48 -5.80 -9.37
N LEU A 228 -17.43 -6.56 -10.45
CA LEU A 228 -16.27 -6.59 -11.34
C LEU A 228 -16.73 -6.16 -12.73
N GLU A 229 -16.06 -5.16 -13.26
CA GLU A 229 -16.35 -4.63 -14.60
C GLU A 229 -15.07 -4.59 -15.43
N LEU A 230 -15.17 -4.98 -16.70
CA LEU A 230 -14.10 -4.73 -17.65
C LEU A 230 -14.13 -3.26 -18.04
N GLY A 231 -13.06 -2.53 -17.73
CA GLY A 231 -12.98 -1.10 -17.95
C GLY A 231 -11.70 -0.67 -18.65
N ARG A 232 -11.46 0.64 -18.63
CA ARG A 232 -10.20 1.23 -19.04
C ARG A 232 -9.64 2.11 -17.94
N TYR A 233 -8.37 1.95 -17.64
CA TYR A 233 -7.62 2.82 -16.74
C TYR A 233 -6.41 3.40 -17.46
N GLU A 234 -6.31 4.74 -17.51
CA GLU A 234 -5.29 5.46 -18.30
C GLU A 234 -5.22 4.98 -19.77
N GLY A 235 -6.39 4.73 -20.37
CA GLY A 235 -6.54 4.30 -21.76
C GLY A 235 -6.29 2.80 -22.01
N LYS A 236 -5.82 2.04 -21.01
CA LYS A 236 -5.50 0.61 -21.13
C LYS A 236 -6.62 -0.26 -20.53
N PRO A 237 -6.90 -1.46 -21.09
CA PRO A 237 -7.81 -2.42 -20.48
C PRO A 237 -7.37 -2.81 -19.07
N ALA A 238 -8.32 -2.89 -18.16
CA ALA A 238 -8.13 -3.37 -16.79
C ALA A 238 -9.46 -3.83 -16.22
N ASP A 239 -9.42 -4.78 -15.30
CA ASP A 239 -10.62 -5.13 -14.52
C ASP A 239 -10.76 -4.16 -13.35
N ILE A 240 -11.98 -3.74 -13.07
CA ILE A 240 -12.31 -2.79 -12.01
C ILE A 240 -13.17 -3.52 -11.00
N LEU A 241 -12.57 -3.89 -9.88
CA LEU A 241 -13.26 -4.52 -8.76
C LEU A 241 -13.70 -3.45 -7.75
N ARG A 242 -14.99 -3.36 -7.49
CA ARG A 242 -15.57 -2.49 -6.47
C ARG A 242 -16.06 -3.30 -5.29
N VAL A 243 -15.74 -2.82 -4.09
CA VAL A 243 -16.15 -3.40 -2.82
C VAL A 243 -16.91 -2.35 -2.04
N ASP A 244 -18.14 -2.68 -1.64
CA ASP A 244 -19.00 -1.76 -0.92
C ASP A 244 -18.60 -1.62 0.57
N GLY A 245 -18.75 -0.43 1.13
CA GLY A 245 -18.40 -0.12 2.52
C GLY A 245 -19.40 -0.66 3.54
N SER A 246 -20.60 -1.02 3.09
CA SER A 246 -21.70 -1.52 3.92
C SER A 246 -21.73 -3.04 4.06
N LEU A 247 -20.69 -3.76 3.60
CA LEU A 247 -20.60 -5.22 3.75
C LEU A 247 -20.83 -5.64 5.21
N THR A 248 -21.75 -6.57 5.40
CA THR A 248 -21.93 -7.24 6.69
C THR A 248 -20.76 -8.17 6.98
N ALA A 249 -20.53 -8.46 8.25
CA ALA A 249 -19.48 -9.38 8.69
C ALA A 249 -19.59 -10.76 8.02
N ASP A 250 -20.80 -11.33 8.04
CA ASP A 250 -21.06 -12.65 7.47
C ASP A 250 -20.75 -12.67 5.98
N LYS A 251 -21.18 -11.63 5.24
CA LYS A 251 -20.95 -11.56 3.80
C LYS A 251 -19.48 -11.36 3.47
N ALA A 252 -18.79 -10.48 4.21
CA ALA A 252 -17.37 -10.28 4.04
C ALA A 252 -16.57 -11.57 4.32
N ASN A 253 -16.91 -12.29 5.38
CA ASN A 253 -16.25 -13.55 5.74
C ASN A 253 -16.44 -14.61 4.67
N GLU A 254 -17.65 -14.76 4.11
CA GLU A 254 -17.92 -15.65 2.98
C GLU A 254 -17.01 -15.33 1.78
N LEU A 255 -16.94 -14.06 1.37
CA LEU A 255 -16.15 -13.62 0.23
C LEU A 255 -14.63 -13.77 0.46
N ILE A 256 -14.18 -13.47 1.67
CA ILE A 256 -12.78 -13.70 2.10
C ILE A 256 -12.43 -15.18 2.00
N GLN A 257 -13.32 -16.09 2.41
CA GLN A 257 -13.08 -17.52 2.32
C GLN A 257 -13.04 -18.01 0.87
N LEU A 258 -13.92 -17.50 0.01
CA LEU A 258 -13.88 -17.83 -1.42
C LEU A 258 -12.53 -17.44 -2.04
N ILE A 259 -12.06 -16.21 -1.82
CA ILE A 259 -10.74 -15.77 -2.32
C ILE A 259 -9.60 -16.59 -1.68
N ARG A 260 -9.71 -16.94 -0.38
CA ARG A 260 -8.74 -17.80 0.30
C ARG A 260 -8.63 -19.18 -0.35
N ASN A 261 -9.74 -19.76 -0.84
CA ASN A 261 -9.73 -21.08 -1.47
C ASN A 261 -8.96 -21.12 -2.80
N HIS A 262 -8.73 -19.96 -3.42
CA HIS A 262 -7.85 -19.82 -4.59
C HIS A 262 -6.37 -19.77 -4.22
N LEU A 263 -6.02 -19.59 -2.93
CA LEU A 263 -4.63 -19.66 -2.48
C LEU A 263 -4.13 -21.10 -2.49
N PRO A 264 -2.80 -21.29 -2.55
CA PRO A 264 -2.21 -22.61 -2.43
C PRO A 264 -2.60 -23.34 -1.15
N PRO A 265 -2.78 -24.68 -1.15
CA PRO A 265 -3.29 -25.44 -0.01
C PRO A 265 -2.44 -25.33 1.27
N ASN A 266 -1.14 -25.06 1.13
CA ASN A 266 -0.18 -24.90 2.21
C ASN A 266 -0.04 -23.44 2.69
N SER A 267 -0.88 -22.52 2.19
CA SER A 267 -0.86 -21.11 2.60
C SER A 267 -1.15 -20.96 4.09
N THR A 268 -0.24 -20.32 4.81
CA THR A 268 -0.34 -20.02 6.25
C THR A 268 -1.03 -18.68 6.53
N LEU A 269 -1.65 -18.06 5.53
CA LEU A 269 -2.29 -16.74 5.67
C LEU A 269 -3.40 -16.78 6.74
N ASP A 270 -3.25 -15.97 7.79
CA ASP A 270 -4.29 -15.76 8.81
C ASP A 270 -5.24 -14.65 8.38
N ILE A 271 -6.34 -15.03 7.74
CA ILE A 271 -7.39 -14.12 7.29
C ILE A 271 -8.02 -13.29 8.42
N ASN A 272 -7.95 -13.74 9.68
CA ASN A 272 -8.56 -13.03 10.80
C ASN A 272 -7.80 -11.75 11.16
N LYS A 273 -6.57 -11.59 10.68
CA LYS A 273 -5.74 -10.39 10.87
C LYS A 273 -6.04 -9.29 9.84
N LEU A 274 -6.74 -9.63 8.76
CA LEU A 274 -7.05 -8.71 7.68
C LEU A 274 -8.10 -7.68 8.11
N GLY A 275 -8.06 -6.50 7.50
CA GLY A 275 -9.01 -5.41 7.69
C GLY A 275 -8.84 -4.61 8.97
N ARG A 276 -7.94 -5.02 9.86
CA ARG A 276 -7.72 -4.33 11.14
C ARG A 276 -6.92 -3.05 10.93
N TYR A 277 -7.35 -1.97 11.58
CA TYR A 277 -6.62 -0.71 11.58
C TYR A 277 -6.86 0.07 12.88
N GLN A 278 -5.91 0.94 13.21
CA GLN A 278 -6.00 1.79 14.41
C GLN A 278 -6.63 3.15 14.08
N SER A 279 -7.65 3.53 14.85
CA SER A 279 -8.24 4.87 14.88
C SER A 279 -8.10 5.45 16.28
N GLY A 280 -7.06 6.26 16.50
CA GLY A 280 -6.73 6.73 17.85
C GLY A 280 -6.22 5.57 18.71
N LEU A 281 -6.96 5.24 19.77
CA LEU A 281 -6.68 4.11 20.67
C LEU A 281 -7.49 2.85 20.35
N GLU A 282 -8.47 2.96 19.44
CA GLU A 282 -9.36 1.85 19.09
C GLU A 282 -8.80 1.07 17.89
N GLU A 283 -8.89 -0.26 17.97
CA GLU A 283 -8.73 -1.15 16.82
C GLU A 283 -10.11 -1.37 16.19
N LEU A 284 -10.23 -1.04 14.91
CA LEU A 284 -11.44 -1.16 14.12
C LEU A 284 -11.21 -2.11 12.94
N THR A 285 -12.30 -2.61 12.36
CA THR A 285 -12.27 -3.49 11.20
C THR A 285 -12.88 -2.79 9.98
N SER A 286 -12.27 -2.98 8.82
CA SER A 286 -12.81 -2.58 7.51
C SER A 286 -12.76 -3.78 6.56
N TYR A 287 -13.92 -4.20 6.05
CA TYR A 287 -14.00 -5.33 5.12
C TYR A 287 -13.45 -5.02 3.72
N PRO A 288 -13.67 -3.81 3.16
CA PRO A 288 -13.00 -3.42 1.92
C PRO A 288 -11.48 -3.39 2.06
N LEU A 289 -10.95 -2.98 3.22
CA LEU A 289 -9.53 -3.11 3.53
C LEU A 289 -9.09 -4.58 3.62
N ALA A 290 -9.88 -5.44 4.28
CA ALA A 290 -9.56 -6.86 4.41
C ALA A 290 -9.44 -7.56 3.06
N LEU A 291 -10.42 -7.35 2.17
CA LEU A 291 -10.43 -7.91 0.82
C LEU A 291 -9.27 -7.35 -0.03
N THR A 292 -8.95 -6.06 0.12
CA THR A 292 -7.78 -5.46 -0.54
C THR A 292 -6.47 -6.10 -0.07
N GLN A 293 -6.28 -6.26 1.25
CA GLN A 293 -5.09 -6.88 1.82
C GLN A 293 -4.99 -8.35 1.39
N LEU A 294 -6.11 -9.08 1.34
CA LEU A 294 -6.17 -10.47 0.88
C LEU A 294 -5.71 -10.62 -0.56
N LEU A 295 -6.22 -9.79 -1.49
CA LEU A 295 -5.83 -9.84 -2.90
C LEU A 295 -4.34 -9.52 -3.10
N ILE A 296 -3.81 -8.56 -2.34
CA ILE A 296 -2.38 -8.27 -2.39
C ILE A 296 -1.55 -9.43 -1.83
N ALA A 297 -1.96 -10.00 -0.69
CA ALA A 297 -1.30 -11.17 -0.11
C ALA A 297 -1.36 -12.39 -1.05
N TYR A 298 -2.47 -12.56 -1.79
CA TYR A 298 -2.60 -13.58 -2.83
C TYR A 298 -1.50 -13.46 -3.88
N HIS A 299 -1.26 -12.27 -4.41
CA HIS A 299 -0.19 -12.08 -5.38
C HIS A 299 1.20 -12.31 -4.79
N MET A 300 1.42 -11.98 -3.51
CA MET A 300 2.69 -12.27 -2.85
C MET A 300 2.92 -13.77 -2.67
N ILE A 301 1.90 -14.51 -2.24
CA ILE A 301 1.98 -15.96 -2.02
C ILE A 301 2.21 -16.69 -3.34
N THR A 302 1.44 -16.37 -4.37
CA THR A 302 1.55 -17.00 -5.70
C THR A 302 2.87 -16.68 -6.39
N ALA A 303 3.39 -15.45 -6.25
CA ALA A 303 4.74 -15.11 -6.71
C ALA A 303 5.81 -15.95 -6.00
N GLY A 304 5.62 -16.25 -4.71
CA GLY A 304 6.52 -17.11 -3.94
C GLY A 304 6.58 -18.56 -4.44
N GLU A 305 5.45 -19.12 -4.87
CA GLU A 305 5.42 -20.47 -5.44
C GLU A 305 6.11 -20.55 -6.80
N ALA A 306 5.86 -19.57 -7.67
CA ALA A 306 6.53 -19.49 -8.96
C ALA A 306 8.07 -19.43 -8.82
N ILE A 307 8.56 -18.88 -7.70
CA ILE A 307 9.98 -18.85 -7.37
C ILE A 307 10.51 -20.22 -6.93
N GLN A 308 9.72 -21.00 -6.19
CA GLN A 308 10.15 -22.32 -5.68
C GLN A 308 10.16 -23.41 -6.74
N ASN A 309 9.36 -23.25 -7.80
CA ASN A 309 9.21 -24.20 -8.91
C ASN A 309 10.25 -24.00 -10.03
N HIS A 310 11.21 -23.08 -9.88
CA HIS A 310 12.25 -22.73 -10.86
C HIS A 310 13.64 -22.67 -10.22
#